data_AF-A0AAW2U2G1-F1
#
_entry.id   AF-A0AAW2U2G1-F1
#
_cell.length_a   1.000
_cell.length_b   1.000
_cell.length_c   1.000
_cell.angle_alpha   90.00
_cell.angle_beta   90.00
_cell.angle_gamma   90.00
#
_symmetry.space_group_name_H-M   'P 1'
#
loop_
_entity.id
_entity.type
_entity.pdbx_description
1 polymer ?
#
loop_
_entity_poly.entity_id
_entity_poly.type
_entity_poly.pdbx_seq_one_letter_code
_entity_poly.pdbx_strand_id
1 'polypeptide(L)'
;MYLWSSQQFVSEIGPVPDESEYQRVPVMALKVTLFPGRGICIGFANLHCLGNASSVVGFIQAWAAISKLGGDEEGFLAKHADSLPILDRYIIKDPLGIDTIFWKVIREVPLKSSSFPWPTNRVRATYILRQADIKKLKDLALAKKSGLLQVSSFVVTASYVWTCFVKSEEQVDDYDVLEFFIFTADIWARIDPPVPANYFGNCLGHGVAKLEHKQLVGEEGFVIAVEAIADQIKNRVNNKEQVLKGAENWLSDIKKMFWHKSIWGVGIPEI
;
A
#
# COMPACT_ATOMS: atom_id res chain seq x y z
N MET A 1 -4.54 -29.22 -4.20
CA MET A 1 -4.53 -27.77 -3.99
C MET A 1 -5.77 -27.41 -3.17
N TYR A 2 -5.65 -27.22 -1.86
CA TYR A 2 -6.79 -26.85 -1.02
C TYR A 2 -6.91 -25.32 -1.05
N LEU A 3 -7.94 -24.83 -1.73
CA LEU A 3 -8.31 -23.40 -1.74
C LEU A 3 -8.98 -23.07 -0.41
N TRP A 4 -8.20 -22.73 0.60
CA TRP A 4 -8.75 -22.13 1.82
C TRP A 4 -9.04 -20.66 1.56
N SER A 5 -10.31 -20.25 1.69
CA SER A 5 -10.64 -18.83 1.70
C SER A 5 -10.11 -18.21 3.00
N SER A 6 -9.24 -17.21 2.90
CA SER A 6 -8.76 -16.48 4.08
C SER A 6 -9.88 -15.74 4.81
N GLN A 7 -11.07 -15.64 4.21
CA GLN A 7 -12.23 -14.92 4.74
C GLN A 7 -12.69 -15.48 6.08
N GLN A 8 -12.61 -16.81 6.27
CA GLN A 8 -13.03 -17.44 7.53
C GLN A 8 -12.18 -17.01 8.73
N PHE A 9 -11.02 -16.41 8.50
CA PHE A 9 -10.02 -16.09 9.52
C PHE A 9 -9.88 -14.59 9.80
N VAL A 10 -10.56 -13.72 9.05
CA VAL A 10 -10.56 -12.27 9.28
C VAL A 10 -11.86 -11.87 9.99
N SER A 11 -11.76 -11.03 11.02
CA SER A 11 -12.96 -10.48 11.70
C SER A 11 -13.68 -9.52 10.76
N GLU A 12 -15.01 -9.55 10.77
CA GLU A 12 -15.79 -8.53 10.06
C GLU A 12 -15.94 -7.30 10.96
N ILE A 13 -15.85 -6.12 10.35
CA ILE A 13 -16.31 -4.87 10.99
C ILE A 13 -17.83 -4.91 10.89
N GLY A 14 -18.50 -4.90 12.05
CA GLY A 14 -19.96 -4.99 12.12
C GLY A 14 -20.68 -3.89 11.33
N PRO A 15 -21.97 -4.10 10.99
CA PRO A 15 -22.75 -3.13 10.23
C PRO A 15 -22.82 -1.79 10.98
N VAL A 16 -22.88 -0.71 10.21
CA VAL A 16 -23.06 0.65 10.75
C VAL A 16 -24.50 0.77 11.27
N PRO A 17 -24.73 1.00 12.56
CA PRO A 17 -26.07 1.25 13.08
C PRO A 17 -26.65 2.51 12.44
N ASP A 18 -27.92 2.43 12.03
CA ASP A 18 -28.64 3.58 11.48
C ASP A 18 -29.15 4.43 12.65
N GLU A 19 -28.28 5.29 13.17
CA GLU A 19 -28.59 6.30 14.18
C GLU A 19 -28.91 7.64 13.47
N SER A 20 -29.96 8.34 13.92
CA SER A 20 -30.59 9.45 13.18
C SER A 20 -29.76 10.74 13.06
N GLU A 21 -28.69 10.89 13.84
CA GLU A 21 -27.85 12.10 13.88
C GLU A 21 -26.37 11.85 13.54
N TYR A 22 -25.86 10.66 13.82
CA TYR A 22 -24.47 10.28 13.52
C TYR A 22 -24.37 8.77 13.36
N GLN A 23 -23.40 8.30 12.58
CA GLN A 23 -23.14 6.88 12.39
C GLN A 23 -21.88 6.46 13.16
N ARG A 24 -21.96 5.40 13.97
CA ARG A 24 -20.80 4.80 14.64
C ARG A 24 -20.28 3.62 13.84
N VAL A 25 -19.01 3.67 13.46
CA VAL A 25 -18.37 2.58 12.71
C VAL A 25 -17.20 2.03 13.52
N PRO A 26 -17.14 0.72 13.81
CA PRO A 26 -15.95 0.13 14.41
C PRO A 26 -14.75 0.29 13.48
N VAL A 27 -13.65 0.81 14.01
CA VAL A 27 -12.45 1.13 13.20
C VAL A 27 -11.48 -0.04 13.08
N MET A 28 -11.60 -1.04 13.96
CA MET A 28 -10.77 -2.23 13.99
C MET A 28 -11.54 -3.40 14.61
N ALA A 29 -11.28 -4.62 14.15
CA ALA A 29 -11.77 -5.86 14.71
C ALA A 29 -10.67 -6.94 14.64
N LEU A 30 -10.63 -7.82 15.64
CA LEU A 30 -9.63 -8.89 15.77
C LEU A 30 -10.33 -10.24 15.98
N LYS A 31 -9.84 -11.28 15.30
CA LYS A 31 -10.30 -12.65 15.44
C LYS A 31 -9.13 -13.57 15.73
N VAL A 32 -9.18 -14.29 16.85
CA VAL A 32 -8.22 -15.36 17.18
C VAL A 32 -8.87 -16.70 16.88
N THR A 33 -8.26 -17.49 16.01
CA THR A 33 -8.75 -18.81 15.60
C THR A 33 -7.73 -19.88 15.99
N LEU A 34 -8.14 -20.80 16.86
CA LEU A 34 -7.34 -21.97 17.24
C LEU A 34 -7.52 -23.09 16.21
N PHE A 35 -6.41 -23.67 15.78
CA PHE A 35 -6.36 -24.91 15.01
C PHE A 35 -5.76 -26.00 15.89
N PRO A 36 -6.58 -26.88 16.48
CA PRO A 36 -6.12 -27.90 17.41
C PRO A 36 -4.96 -28.73 16.83
N GLY A 37 -3.86 -28.81 17.59
CA GLY A 37 -2.64 -29.53 17.19
C GLY A 37 -1.83 -28.90 16.05
N ARG A 38 -2.18 -27.69 15.57
CA ARG A 38 -1.49 -27.01 14.46
C ARG A 38 -1.00 -25.61 14.80
N GLY A 39 -1.77 -24.82 15.53
CA GLY A 39 -1.39 -23.46 15.91
C GLY A 39 -2.57 -22.50 16.05
N ILE A 40 -2.27 -21.20 16.05
CA ILE A 40 -3.24 -20.11 16.17
C ILE A 40 -3.11 -19.19 14.97
N CYS A 41 -4.23 -18.75 14.39
CA CYS A 41 -4.28 -17.65 13.43
C CYS A 41 -4.90 -16.43 14.09
N ILE A 42 -4.30 -15.26 13.89
CA ILE A 42 -4.84 -13.98 14.35
C ILE A 42 -5.13 -13.14 13.11
N GLY A 43 -6.40 -12.87 12.88
CA GLY A 43 -6.87 -12.03 11.78
C GLY A 43 -7.24 -10.63 12.26
N PHE A 44 -6.83 -9.63 11.49
CA PHE A 44 -7.14 -8.23 11.73
C PHE A 44 -8.01 -7.70 10.59
N ALA A 45 -9.01 -6.91 10.94
CA ALA A 45 -9.68 -5.99 10.02
C ALA A 45 -9.61 -4.59 10.60
N ASN A 46 -9.34 -3.59 9.77
CA ASN A 46 -9.32 -2.20 10.19
C ASN A 46 -9.76 -1.28 9.05
N LEU A 47 -10.34 -0.14 9.40
CA LEU A 47 -10.56 0.93 8.45
C LEU A 47 -9.22 1.60 8.14
N HIS A 48 -8.91 1.78 6.86
CA HIS A 48 -7.65 2.38 6.42
C HIS A 48 -7.52 3.86 6.86
N CYS A 49 -8.61 4.53 7.23
CA CYS A 49 -8.56 5.88 7.81
C CYS A 49 -7.80 5.94 9.15
N LEU A 50 -7.74 4.83 9.88
CA LEU A 50 -7.06 4.73 11.17
C LEU A 50 -5.54 4.94 11.02
N GLY A 51 -4.93 4.31 10.00
CA GLY A 51 -3.52 4.47 9.68
C GLY A 51 -3.07 3.62 8.50
N ASN A 52 -1.86 3.91 8.01
CA ASN A 52 -1.19 3.12 6.98
C ASN A 52 -0.71 1.76 7.51
N ALA A 53 -0.18 0.91 6.61
CA ALA A 53 0.33 -0.41 6.97
C ALA A 53 1.38 -0.35 8.10
N SER A 54 2.30 0.62 8.05
CA SER A 54 3.32 0.83 9.08
C SER A 54 2.73 1.11 10.46
N SER A 55 1.67 1.93 10.55
CA SER A 55 0.95 2.19 11.81
C SER A 55 0.30 0.92 12.37
N VAL A 56 -0.36 0.13 11.52
CA VAL A 56 -1.01 -1.11 11.93
C VAL A 56 0.02 -2.16 12.37
N VAL A 57 1.12 -2.30 11.65
CA VAL A 57 2.22 -3.21 12.03
C VAL A 57 2.86 -2.77 13.35
N GLY A 58 3.07 -1.47 13.55
CA GLY A 58 3.57 -0.92 14.81
C GLY A 58 2.65 -1.26 16.00
N PHE A 59 1.34 -1.14 15.81
CA PHE A 59 0.35 -1.58 16.82
C PHE A 59 0.48 -3.08 17.13
N ILE A 60 0.58 -3.93 16.11
CA ILE A 60 0.73 -5.39 16.29
C ILE A 60 2.03 -5.71 17.04
N GLN A 61 3.13 -5.03 16.72
CA GLN A 61 4.42 -5.19 17.40
C GLN A 61 4.34 -4.78 18.87
N ALA A 62 3.74 -3.62 19.17
CA ALA A 62 3.53 -3.16 20.53
C ALA A 62 2.65 -4.14 21.33
N TRP A 63 1.54 -4.60 20.75
CA TRP A 63 0.65 -5.58 21.38
C TRP A 63 1.38 -6.90 21.68
N ALA A 64 2.20 -7.39 20.76
CA ALA A 64 3.02 -8.59 20.96
C ALA A 64 4.07 -8.41 22.06
N ALA A 65 4.73 -7.24 22.11
CA ALA A 65 5.73 -6.92 23.12
C ALA A 65 5.11 -6.86 24.54
N ILE A 66 3.97 -6.18 24.69
CA ILE A 66 3.23 -6.10 25.96
C ILE A 66 2.77 -7.50 26.40
N SER A 67 2.24 -8.29 25.47
CA SER A 67 1.79 -9.66 25.75
C SER A 67 2.94 -10.55 26.22
N LYS A 68 4.14 -10.39 25.63
CA LYS A 68 5.34 -11.14 26.03
C LYS A 68 5.85 -10.77 27.43
N LEU A 69 5.62 -9.53 27.87
CA LEU A 69 5.98 -9.06 29.21
C LEU A 69 4.94 -9.40 30.28
N GLY A 70 3.88 -10.13 29.93
CA GLY A 70 2.80 -10.45 30.89
C GLY A 70 2.01 -9.23 31.35
N GLY A 71 2.02 -8.14 30.57
CA GLY A 71 1.37 -6.88 30.93
C GLY A 71 2.18 -5.96 31.85
N ASP A 72 3.49 -6.18 32.01
CA ASP A 72 4.40 -5.23 32.69
C ASP A 72 4.53 -3.93 31.90
N GLU A 73 3.66 -2.98 32.23
CA GLU A 73 3.58 -1.65 31.62
C GLU A 73 4.84 -0.82 31.88
N GLU A 74 5.36 -0.84 33.11
CA GLU A 74 6.56 -0.08 33.48
C GLU A 74 7.79 -0.58 32.71
N GLY A 75 7.97 -1.90 32.63
CA GLY A 75 9.05 -2.52 31.85
C GLY A 75 8.91 -2.29 30.35
N PHE A 76 7.68 -2.20 29.83
CA PHE A 76 7.43 -1.81 28.43
C PHE A 76 7.82 -0.35 28.19
N LEU A 77 7.30 0.58 28.99
CA LEU A 77 7.56 2.02 28.85
C LEU A 77 9.04 2.34 29.01
N ALA A 78 9.74 1.71 29.96
CA ALA A 78 11.18 1.91 30.15
C ALA A 78 12.02 1.50 28.93
N LYS A 79 11.56 0.53 28.14
CA LYS A 79 12.26 0.05 26.92
C LYS A 79 11.80 0.74 25.64
N HIS A 80 10.59 1.28 25.63
CA HIS A 80 9.90 1.70 24.41
C HIS A 80 9.42 3.15 24.41
N ALA A 81 9.76 3.96 25.41
CA ALA A 81 9.35 5.36 25.54
C ALA A 81 9.54 6.16 24.23
N ASP A 82 10.71 6.04 23.59
CA ASP A 82 11.03 6.77 22.35
C ASP A 82 10.31 6.23 21.10
N SER A 83 9.70 5.05 21.20
CA SER A 83 8.98 4.37 20.12
C SER A 83 7.46 4.42 20.28
N LEU A 84 6.95 5.11 21.30
CA LEU A 84 5.51 5.26 21.51
C LEU A 84 4.85 6.00 20.33
N PRO A 85 3.62 5.63 19.96
CA PRO A 85 2.95 6.22 18.81
C PRO A 85 2.61 7.69 19.05
N ILE A 86 2.97 8.56 18.11
CA ILE A 86 2.51 9.95 18.10
C ILE A 86 1.14 9.99 17.46
N LEU A 87 0.12 10.33 18.26
CA LEU A 87 -1.27 10.41 17.82
C LEU A 87 -1.67 11.81 17.34
N ASP A 88 -0.84 12.82 17.61
CA ASP A 88 -1.11 14.20 17.20
C ASP A 88 -1.01 14.35 15.68
N ARG A 89 -2.16 14.60 15.04
CA ARG A 89 -2.24 14.79 13.58
C ARG A 89 -1.79 16.19 13.14
N TYR A 90 -1.73 17.17 14.04
CA TYR A 90 -1.31 18.55 13.74
C TYR A 90 0.20 18.70 13.53
N ILE A 91 0.96 17.62 13.72
CA ILE A 91 2.37 17.55 13.32
C ILE A 91 2.53 17.67 11.80
N ILE A 92 1.54 17.19 11.03
CA ILE A 92 1.47 17.39 9.59
C ILE A 92 0.84 18.76 9.33
N LYS A 93 1.61 19.66 8.71
CA LYS A 93 1.12 20.99 8.35
C LYS A 93 0.35 20.92 7.04
N ASP A 94 -0.83 21.53 7.01
CA ASP A 94 -1.69 21.63 5.82
C ASP A 94 -1.89 23.10 5.42
N PRO A 95 -0.86 23.77 4.87
CA PRO A 95 -0.96 25.17 4.48
C PRO A 95 -1.90 25.40 3.28
N LEU A 96 -2.21 24.35 2.51
CA LEU A 96 -3.03 24.41 1.30
C LEU A 96 -4.50 24.06 1.56
N GLY A 97 -4.87 23.69 2.79
CA GLY A 97 -6.23 23.29 3.16
C GLY A 97 -6.69 22.01 2.45
N ILE A 98 -5.76 21.10 2.14
CA ILE A 98 -6.02 19.82 1.47
C ILE A 98 -7.03 19.00 2.25
N ASP A 99 -7.00 19.02 3.59
CA ASP A 99 -7.97 18.31 4.42
C ASP A 99 -9.40 18.76 4.13
N THR A 100 -9.63 20.07 4.01
CA THR A 100 -10.94 20.63 3.65
C THR A 100 -11.35 20.23 2.23
N ILE A 101 -10.40 20.19 1.28
CA ILE A 101 -10.66 19.76 -0.10
C ILE A 101 -11.08 18.29 -0.12
N PHE A 102 -10.34 17.42 0.58
CA PHE A 102 -10.62 16.00 0.64
C PHE A 102 -11.94 15.72 1.35
N TRP A 103 -12.22 16.43 2.45
CA TRP A 103 -13.49 16.30 3.16
C TRP A 103 -14.69 16.62 2.27
N LYS A 104 -14.64 17.67 1.45
CA LYS A 104 -15.70 18.00 0.49
C LYS A 104 -15.98 16.88 -0.52
N VAL A 105 -14.97 16.09 -0.86
CA VAL A 105 -15.12 14.94 -1.77
C VAL A 105 -15.62 13.72 -1.01
N ILE A 106 -15.04 13.43 0.16
CA ILE A 106 -15.32 12.21 0.93
C ILE A 106 -16.71 12.24 1.56
N ARG A 107 -17.21 13.41 1.98
CA ARG A 107 -18.54 13.54 2.59
C ARG A 107 -19.69 13.12 1.68
N GLU A 108 -19.48 13.12 0.36
CA GLU A 108 -20.44 12.68 -0.65
C GLU A 108 -20.35 11.17 -0.92
N VAL A 109 -19.34 10.49 -0.38
CA VAL A 109 -19.17 9.05 -0.52
C VAL A 109 -19.97 8.36 0.59
N PRO A 110 -20.99 7.54 0.26
CA PRO A 110 -21.81 6.90 1.27
C PRO A 110 -20.97 5.90 2.08
N LEU A 111 -21.15 5.92 3.39
CA LEU A 111 -20.60 4.90 4.29
C LEU A 111 -21.32 3.58 4.02
N LYS A 112 -20.73 2.76 3.16
CA LYS A 112 -21.22 1.41 2.88
C LYS A 112 -20.30 0.40 3.57
N SER A 113 -20.89 -0.56 4.28
CA SER A 113 -20.16 -1.76 4.67
C SER A 113 -19.66 -2.46 3.41
N SER A 114 -18.46 -3.05 3.45
CA SER A 114 -17.96 -3.86 2.34
C SER A 114 -19.02 -4.89 1.94
N SER A 115 -19.32 -5.00 0.64
CA SER A 115 -20.29 -5.96 0.15
C SER A 115 -19.77 -7.38 0.38
N PHE A 116 -20.45 -8.12 1.25
CA PHE A 116 -20.25 -9.54 1.46
C PHE A 116 -21.39 -10.31 0.76
N PRO A 117 -21.11 -11.43 0.08
CA PRO A 117 -19.79 -12.04 -0.16
C PRO A 117 -19.00 -11.34 -1.28
N TRP A 118 -17.67 -11.45 -1.19
CA TRP A 118 -16.78 -11.03 -2.27
C TRP A 118 -16.98 -11.92 -3.52
N PRO A 119 -16.63 -11.43 -4.73
CA PRO A 119 -16.74 -12.23 -5.95
C PRO A 119 -16.01 -13.56 -5.83
N THR A 120 -16.70 -14.67 -6.08
CA THR A 120 -16.17 -16.04 -5.99
C THR A 120 -15.37 -16.47 -7.23
N ASN A 121 -15.40 -15.66 -8.29
CA ASN A 121 -14.69 -15.92 -9.54
C ASN A 121 -13.21 -15.46 -9.52
N ARG A 122 -12.63 -15.26 -8.33
CA ARG A 122 -11.23 -14.87 -8.16
C ARG A 122 -10.49 -15.87 -7.28
N VAL A 123 -9.26 -16.19 -7.67
CA VAL A 123 -8.35 -17.02 -6.88
C VAL A 123 -7.24 -16.18 -6.27
N ARG A 124 -6.68 -16.64 -5.15
CA ARG A 124 -5.49 -16.05 -4.53
C ARG A 124 -4.33 -17.02 -4.67
N ALA A 125 -3.21 -16.53 -5.19
CA ALA A 125 -1.96 -17.27 -5.28
C ALA A 125 -0.82 -16.47 -4.64
N THR A 126 0.19 -17.17 -4.12
CA THR A 126 1.42 -16.58 -3.58
C THR A 126 2.59 -17.05 -4.43
N TYR A 127 3.34 -16.10 -4.96
CA TYR A 127 4.56 -16.36 -5.73
C TYR A 127 5.78 -15.96 -4.90
N ILE A 128 6.82 -16.79 -4.92
CA ILE A 128 8.05 -16.56 -4.15
C ILE A 128 9.18 -16.24 -5.13
N LEU A 129 9.67 -15.00 -5.11
CA LEU A 129 10.92 -14.63 -5.76
C LEU A 129 12.06 -14.76 -4.75
N ARG A 130 13.03 -15.63 -5.04
CA ARG A 130 14.19 -15.82 -4.17
C ARG A 130 15.21 -14.72 -4.41
N GLN A 131 16.15 -14.57 -3.47
CA GLN A 131 17.24 -13.60 -3.59
C GLN A 131 18.02 -13.77 -4.91
N ALA A 132 18.25 -15.01 -5.35
CA ALA A 132 18.92 -15.29 -6.63
C ALA A 132 18.10 -14.82 -7.84
N ASP A 133 16.77 -14.93 -7.79
CA ASP A 133 15.88 -14.47 -8.86
C ASP A 133 15.89 -12.93 -8.92
N ILE A 134 15.75 -12.28 -7.77
CA ILE A 134 15.85 -10.81 -7.66
C ILE A 134 17.20 -10.32 -8.17
N LYS A 135 18.30 -10.99 -7.82
CA LYS A 135 19.63 -10.64 -8.32
C LYS A 135 19.70 -10.72 -9.84
N LYS A 136 19.21 -11.80 -10.45
CA LYS A 136 19.15 -11.94 -11.92
C LYS A 136 18.34 -10.83 -12.58
N LEU A 137 17.20 -10.45 -12.00
CA LEU A 137 16.38 -9.34 -12.50
C LEU A 137 17.12 -8.00 -12.43
N LYS A 138 17.86 -7.74 -11.34
CA LYS A 138 18.72 -6.55 -11.22
C LYS A 138 19.84 -6.55 -12.26
N ASP A 139 20.55 -7.67 -12.39
CA ASP A 139 21.64 -7.81 -13.34
C ASP A 139 21.14 -7.59 -14.78
N LEU A 140 19.96 -8.13 -15.13
CA LEU A 140 19.32 -7.93 -16.43
C LEU A 140 19.00 -6.46 -16.72
N ALA A 141 18.40 -5.76 -15.75
CA ALA A 141 18.07 -4.34 -15.90
C ALA A 141 19.35 -3.48 -16.08
N LEU A 142 20.37 -3.72 -15.27
CA LEU A 142 21.64 -2.98 -15.31
C LEU A 142 22.44 -3.24 -16.59
N ALA A 143 22.40 -4.47 -17.11
CA ALA A 143 23.09 -4.83 -18.36
C ALA A 143 22.51 -4.10 -19.58
N LYS A 144 21.19 -3.86 -19.60
CA LYS A 144 20.50 -3.17 -20.69
C LYS A 144 20.55 -1.65 -20.55
N LYS A 145 20.63 -1.13 -19.33
CA LYS A 145 20.70 0.31 -19.03
C LYS A 145 21.72 0.62 -17.94
N SER A 146 22.95 0.89 -18.37
CA SER A 146 24.07 1.29 -17.50
C SER A 146 23.88 2.63 -16.77
N GLY A 147 22.89 3.45 -17.18
CA GLY A 147 22.55 4.72 -16.52
C GLY A 147 21.68 4.59 -15.26
N LEU A 148 21.14 3.40 -14.97
CA LEU A 148 20.40 3.12 -13.73
C LEU A 148 21.41 2.84 -12.61
N LEU A 149 21.87 3.88 -11.91
CA LEU A 149 22.94 3.78 -10.89
C LEU A 149 22.64 2.77 -9.76
N GLN A 150 21.36 2.56 -9.41
CA GLN A 150 20.93 1.58 -8.43
C GLN A 150 19.44 1.24 -8.65
N VAL A 151 19.10 -0.06 -8.67
CA VAL A 151 17.70 -0.53 -8.78
C VAL A 151 17.36 -1.38 -7.57
N SER A 152 16.37 -0.95 -6.79
CA SER A 152 15.96 -1.68 -5.60
C SER A 152 15.24 -2.98 -5.93
N SER A 153 15.16 -3.88 -4.93
CA SER A 153 14.43 -5.14 -5.07
C SER A 153 12.94 -4.91 -5.33
N PHE A 154 12.38 -3.83 -4.78
CA PHE A 154 11.01 -3.41 -5.05
C PHE A 154 10.81 -3.11 -6.53
N VAL A 155 11.66 -2.26 -7.13
CA VAL A 155 11.53 -1.85 -8.53
C VAL A 155 11.54 -3.06 -9.45
N VAL A 156 12.57 -3.91 -9.38
CA VAL A 156 12.64 -5.08 -10.28
C VAL A 156 11.50 -6.08 -10.06
N THR A 157 11.02 -6.23 -8.83
CA THR A 157 9.90 -7.13 -8.53
C THR A 157 8.59 -6.57 -9.07
N ALA A 158 8.32 -5.29 -8.82
CA ALA A 158 7.14 -4.59 -9.31
C ALA A 158 7.08 -4.60 -10.84
N SER A 159 8.18 -4.27 -11.51
CA SER A 159 8.28 -4.30 -12.98
C SER A 159 8.09 -5.71 -13.54
N TYR A 160 8.66 -6.73 -12.90
CA TYR A 160 8.47 -8.12 -13.31
C TYR A 160 7.01 -8.56 -13.17
N VAL A 161 6.37 -8.26 -12.03
CA VAL A 161 4.94 -8.57 -11.81
C VAL A 161 4.05 -7.82 -12.79
N TRP A 162 4.29 -6.53 -13.01
CA TRP A 162 3.50 -5.71 -13.93
C TRP A 162 3.57 -6.24 -15.36
N THR A 163 4.78 -6.53 -15.85
CA THR A 163 4.96 -7.09 -17.19
C THR A 163 4.39 -8.49 -17.33
N CYS A 164 4.53 -9.36 -16.33
CA CYS A 164 3.90 -10.69 -16.34
C CYS A 164 2.37 -10.57 -16.38
N PHE A 165 1.78 -9.68 -15.58
CA PHE A 165 0.34 -9.48 -15.54
C PHE A 165 -0.18 -9.02 -16.90
N VAL A 166 0.42 -7.97 -17.47
CA VAL A 166 0.02 -7.42 -18.78
C VAL A 166 0.18 -8.45 -19.89
N LYS A 167 1.27 -9.25 -19.88
CA LYS A 167 1.49 -10.34 -20.85
C LYS A 167 0.54 -11.54 -20.68
N SER A 168 -0.07 -11.69 -19.51
CA SER A 168 -1.00 -12.79 -19.22
C SER A 168 -2.45 -12.49 -19.57
N GLU A 169 -2.78 -11.22 -19.82
CA GLU A 169 -4.12 -10.85 -20.30
C GLU A 169 -4.32 -11.34 -21.73
N GLU A 170 -5.55 -11.80 -22.05
CA GLU A 170 -5.92 -12.17 -23.41
C GLU A 170 -5.77 -10.97 -24.36
N GLN A 171 -5.51 -11.23 -25.65
CA GLN A 171 -5.10 -10.21 -26.61
C GLN A 171 -5.98 -8.96 -26.55
N VAL A 172 -5.33 -7.84 -26.28
CA VAL A 172 -5.96 -6.51 -26.33
C VAL A 172 -6.01 -6.12 -27.80
N ASP A 173 -7.21 -5.97 -28.36
CA ASP A 173 -7.39 -5.53 -29.75
C ASP A 173 -6.85 -4.10 -29.99
N ASP A 174 -6.66 -3.33 -28.91
CA ASP A 174 -6.12 -1.97 -28.92
C ASP A 174 -4.76 -1.88 -28.21
N TYR A 175 -3.70 -1.88 -29.02
CA TYR A 175 -2.31 -1.81 -28.56
C TYR A 175 -1.88 -0.41 -28.07
N ASP A 176 -2.69 0.63 -28.31
CA ASP A 176 -2.41 2.01 -27.90
C ASP A 176 -3.03 2.37 -26.54
N VAL A 177 -3.65 1.40 -25.86
CA VAL A 177 -4.16 1.57 -24.50
C VAL A 177 -3.03 1.87 -23.51
N LEU A 178 -3.30 2.79 -22.58
CA LEU A 178 -2.39 3.15 -21.51
C LEU A 178 -2.54 2.22 -20.31
N GLU A 179 -1.39 1.76 -19.82
CA GLU A 179 -1.23 0.93 -18.63
C GLU A 179 -0.63 1.77 -17.51
N PHE A 180 -1.18 1.63 -16.31
CA PHE A 180 -0.74 2.36 -15.13
C PHE A 180 -0.27 1.41 -14.04
N PHE A 181 0.92 1.67 -13.49
CA PHE A 181 1.37 1.04 -12.26
C PHE A 181 1.44 2.09 -11.15
N ILE A 182 0.56 1.95 -10.18
CA ILE A 182 0.44 2.88 -9.05
C ILE A 182 1.01 2.19 -7.83
N PHE A 183 1.93 2.87 -7.14
CA PHE A 183 2.45 2.36 -5.89
C PHE A 183 2.41 3.43 -4.80
N THR A 184 2.09 3.00 -3.59
CA THR A 184 2.10 3.86 -2.41
C THR A 184 3.44 3.77 -1.72
N ALA A 185 3.89 4.91 -1.20
CA ALA A 185 5.07 5.01 -0.37
C ALA A 185 4.74 5.74 0.92
N ASP A 186 5.36 5.29 1.98
CA ASP A 186 5.48 6.07 3.19
C ASP A 186 6.34 7.32 2.92
N ILE A 187 5.78 8.50 3.22
CA ILE A 187 6.42 9.78 2.93
C ILE A 187 6.83 10.56 4.18
N TRP A 188 6.75 9.97 5.37
CA TRP A 188 7.08 10.63 6.64
C TRP A 188 8.47 11.27 6.63
N ALA A 189 9.50 10.55 6.19
CA ALA A 189 10.86 11.09 6.02
C ALA A 189 11.07 11.89 4.71
N ARG A 190 10.07 11.88 3.80
CA ARG A 190 10.17 12.44 2.43
C ARG A 190 9.47 13.80 2.29
N ILE A 191 8.74 14.26 3.31
CA ILE A 191 8.12 15.59 3.35
C ILE A 191 8.96 16.57 4.19
N ASP A 192 8.67 17.87 4.05
CA ASP A 192 9.37 18.94 4.76
C ASP A 192 8.36 19.85 5.52
N PRO A 193 8.46 19.95 6.87
CA PRO A 193 9.36 19.21 7.74
C PRO A 193 9.03 17.69 7.77
N PRO A 194 10.02 16.83 8.08
CA PRO A 194 9.79 15.39 8.16
C PRO A 194 8.88 15.04 9.35
N VAL A 195 8.02 14.07 9.16
CA VAL A 195 7.18 13.49 10.22
C VAL A 195 7.96 12.37 10.93
N PRO A 196 7.91 12.29 12.26
CA PRO A 196 8.56 11.21 13.01
C PRO A 196 8.10 9.81 12.58
N ALA A 197 9.02 8.85 12.63
CA ALA A 197 8.79 7.45 12.23
C ALA A 197 7.70 6.75 13.05
N ASN A 198 7.48 7.19 14.28
CA ASN A 198 6.48 6.68 15.21
C ASN A 198 5.13 7.41 15.11
N TYR A 199 4.91 8.27 14.09
CA TYR A 199 3.58 8.82 13.83
C TYR A 199 2.57 7.71 13.50
N PHE A 200 1.43 7.73 14.20
CA PHE A 200 0.34 6.80 13.97
C PHE A 200 -0.74 7.47 13.13
N GLY A 201 -0.85 7.07 11.87
CA GLY A 201 -1.80 7.63 10.93
C GLY A 201 -1.43 7.36 9.48
N ASN A 202 -2.07 8.08 8.57
CA ASN A 202 -1.73 8.01 7.15
C ASN A 202 -0.75 9.14 6.82
N CYS A 203 0.44 8.77 6.34
CA CYS A 203 1.40 9.68 5.75
C CYS A 203 1.94 9.03 4.47
N LEU A 204 1.05 8.95 3.47
CA LEU A 204 1.27 8.22 2.23
C LEU A 204 1.34 9.19 1.04
N GLY A 205 2.33 8.98 0.19
CA GLY A 205 2.36 9.50 -1.17
C GLY A 205 2.25 8.35 -2.16
N HIS A 206 2.21 8.68 -3.45
CA HIS A 206 2.17 7.67 -4.49
C HIS A 206 3.03 8.08 -5.69
N GLY A 207 3.53 7.07 -6.40
CA GLY A 207 4.11 7.20 -7.72
C GLY A 207 3.21 6.52 -8.75
N VAL A 208 3.20 7.07 -9.98
CA VAL A 208 2.39 6.54 -11.08
C VAL A 208 3.29 6.36 -12.29
N ALA A 209 3.66 5.11 -12.59
CA ALA A 209 4.31 4.79 -13.84
C ALA A 209 3.24 4.59 -14.92
N LYS A 210 3.45 5.20 -16.09
CA LYS A 210 2.52 5.17 -17.21
C LYS A 210 3.27 4.72 -18.45
N LEU A 211 2.78 3.67 -19.11
CA LEU A 211 3.35 3.11 -20.33
C LEU A 211 2.25 2.70 -21.29
N GLU A 212 2.56 2.61 -22.59
CA GLU A 212 1.66 2.03 -23.57
C GLU A 212 1.69 0.50 -23.45
N HIS A 213 0.54 -0.16 -23.65
CA HIS A 213 0.43 -1.61 -23.56
C HIS A 213 1.46 -2.31 -24.45
N LYS A 214 1.64 -1.86 -25.71
CA LYS A 214 2.65 -2.39 -26.65
C LYS A 214 4.10 -2.34 -26.13
N GLN A 215 4.44 -1.34 -25.31
CA GLN A 215 5.79 -1.23 -24.72
C GLN A 215 6.00 -2.33 -23.67
N LEU A 216 4.98 -2.63 -22.87
CA LEU A 216 5.05 -3.63 -21.79
C LEU A 216 5.06 -5.07 -22.32
N VAL A 217 4.30 -5.37 -23.37
CA VAL A 217 4.30 -6.71 -23.99
C VAL A 217 5.53 -6.98 -24.85
N GLY A 218 6.22 -5.93 -25.32
CA GLY A 218 7.44 -6.03 -26.12
C GLY A 218 8.59 -6.75 -25.42
N GLU A 219 9.64 -7.04 -26.20
CA GLU A 219 10.84 -7.75 -25.72
C GLU A 219 11.54 -7.03 -24.56
N GLU A 220 11.62 -5.69 -24.63
CA GLU A 220 12.26 -4.84 -23.61
C GLU A 220 11.28 -4.33 -22.53
N GLY A 221 10.04 -4.83 -22.51
CA GLY A 221 8.99 -4.30 -21.62
C GLY A 221 9.34 -4.33 -20.14
N PHE A 222 10.11 -5.33 -19.69
CA PHE A 222 10.61 -5.39 -18.31
C PHE A 222 11.56 -4.22 -17.99
N VAL A 223 12.51 -3.93 -18.87
CA VAL A 223 13.50 -2.86 -18.67
C VAL A 223 12.80 -1.49 -18.72
N ILE A 224 11.88 -1.29 -19.66
CA ILE A 224 11.08 -0.06 -19.75
C ILE A 224 10.24 0.15 -18.47
N ALA A 225 9.63 -0.92 -17.93
CA ALA A 225 8.90 -0.85 -16.67
C ALA A 225 9.80 -0.54 -15.47
N VAL A 226 11.03 -1.07 -15.43
CA VAL A 226 12.02 -0.73 -14.40
C VAL A 226 12.34 0.75 -14.43
N GLU A 227 12.60 1.31 -15.61
CA GLU A 227 12.89 2.73 -15.76
C GLU A 227 11.72 3.60 -15.33
N ALA A 228 10.51 3.30 -15.79
CA ALA A 228 9.33 4.09 -15.48
C ALA A 228 9.07 4.14 -13.97
N ILE A 229 9.19 2.99 -13.28
CA ILE A 229 8.99 2.94 -11.82
C ILE A 229 10.15 3.62 -11.08
N ALA A 230 11.40 3.38 -11.48
CA ALA A 230 12.57 4.01 -10.86
C ALA A 230 12.52 5.55 -11.00
N ASP A 231 12.10 6.05 -12.16
CA ASP A 231 11.94 7.49 -12.40
C ASP A 231 10.90 8.10 -11.46
N GLN A 232 9.75 7.44 -11.28
CA GLN A 232 8.74 7.88 -10.32
C GLN A 232 9.25 7.87 -8.88
N ILE A 233 9.98 6.83 -8.46
CA ILE A 233 10.55 6.83 -7.11
C ILE A 233 11.55 7.98 -6.95
N LYS A 234 12.42 8.22 -7.93
CA LYS A 234 13.47 9.25 -7.86
C LYS A 234 12.90 10.66 -7.89
N ASN A 235 12.08 10.95 -8.89
CA ASN A 235 11.70 12.31 -9.25
C ASN A 235 10.40 12.74 -8.58
N ARG A 236 9.53 11.80 -8.19
CA ARG A 236 8.27 12.09 -7.52
C ARG A 236 8.34 11.77 -6.03
N VAL A 237 8.63 10.52 -5.67
CA VAL A 237 8.46 10.08 -4.28
C VAL A 237 9.62 10.51 -3.37
N ASN A 238 10.86 10.46 -3.85
CA ASN A 238 12.06 10.87 -3.10
C ASN A 238 12.38 12.35 -3.23
N ASN A 239 11.64 13.10 -4.06
CA ASN A 239 11.82 14.53 -4.22
C ASN A 239 10.84 15.27 -3.31
N LYS A 240 11.36 15.93 -2.27
CA LYS A 240 10.57 16.65 -1.25
C LYS A 240 9.64 17.72 -1.84
N GLU A 241 10.07 18.38 -2.92
CA GLU A 241 9.25 19.41 -3.59
C GLU A 241 8.14 18.81 -4.44
N GLN A 242 8.31 17.56 -4.90
CA GLN A 242 7.38 16.92 -5.82
C GLN A 242 6.42 15.97 -5.11
N VAL A 243 6.80 15.37 -3.98
CA VAL A 243 6.07 14.28 -3.35
C VAL A 243 4.63 14.64 -2.96
N LEU A 244 4.39 15.90 -2.56
CA LEU A 244 3.05 16.44 -2.25
C LEU A 244 2.50 17.38 -3.34
N LYS A 245 3.24 17.61 -4.43
CA LYS A 245 2.82 18.58 -5.46
C LYS A 245 1.51 18.13 -6.12
N GLY A 246 0.49 18.98 -6.11
CA GLY A 246 -0.83 18.68 -6.68
C GLY A 246 -1.68 17.77 -5.79
N ALA A 247 -1.37 17.65 -4.49
CA ALA A 247 -2.12 16.84 -3.54
C ALA A 247 -3.62 17.17 -3.50
N GLU A 248 -3.99 18.43 -3.72
CA GLU A 248 -5.37 18.89 -3.83
C GLU A 248 -6.17 18.18 -4.93
N ASN A 249 -5.51 17.63 -5.96
CA ASN A 249 -6.14 16.97 -7.10
C ASN A 249 -6.13 15.44 -7.01
N TRP A 250 -5.41 14.84 -6.04
CA TRP A 250 -5.16 13.40 -5.99
C TRP A 250 -6.42 12.54 -6.02
N LEU A 251 -7.45 12.90 -5.24
CA LEU A 251 -8.71 12.16 -5.23
C LEU A 251 -9.39 12.16 -6.60
N SER A 252 -9.31 13.27 -7.34
CA SER A 252 -9.89 13.39 -8.68
C SER A 252 -9.08 12.62 -9.72
N ASP A 253 -7.75 12.63 -9.60
CA ASP A 253 -6.85 11.97 -10.55
C ASP A 253 -6.88 10.44 -10.38
N ILE A 254 -6.92 9.95 -9.13
CA ILE A 254 -7.16 8.53 -8.85
C ILE A 254 -8.49 8.08 -9.43
N LYS A 255 -9.53 8.93 -9.36
CA LYS A 255 -10.83 8.62 -9.96
C LYS A 255 -10.76 8.42 -11.47
N LYS A 256 -9.93 9.19 -12.18
CA LYS A 256 -9.70 9.05 -13.63
C LYS A 256 -8.93 7.77 -13.96
N MET A 257 -8.02 7.34 -13.09
CA MET A 257 -7.22 6.12 -13.29
C MET A 257 -8.04 4.83 -13.16
N PHE A 258 -9.14 4.82 -12.39
CA PHE A 258 -10.04 3.64 -12.33
C PHE A 258 -10.69 3.27 -13.67
N TRP A 259 -10.73 4.20 -14.62
CA TRP A 259 -11.26 3.95 -15.97
C TRP A 259 -10.21 3.40 -16.94
N HIS A 260 -8.97 3.20 -16.47
CA HIS A 260 -7.86 2.69 -17.25
C HIS A 260 -7.35 1.36 -16.66
N LYS A 261 -6.60 0.59 -17.46
CA LYS A 261 -5.91 -0.61 -16.96
C LYS A 261 -4.86 -0.20 -15.95
N SER A 262 -5.05 -0.64 -14.71
CA SER A 262 -4.22 -0.23 -13.59
C SER A 262 -3.89 -1.39 -12.66
N ILE A 263 -2.61 -1.50 -12.29
CA ILE A 263 -2.13 -2.38 -11.24
C ILE A 263 -1.66 -1.55 -10.06
N TRP A 264 -2.01 -2.00 -8.87
CA TRP A 264 -1.64 -1.37 -7.61
C TRP A 264 -0.58 -2.22 -6.91
N GLY A 265 0.56 -1.61 -6.59
CA GLY A 265 1.65 -2.22 -5.84
C GLY A 265 1.81 -1.56 -4.47
N VAL A 266 2.12 -2.37 -3.45
CA VAL A 266 2.53 -1.87 -2.13
C VAL A 266 3.86 -2.52 -1.79
N GLY A 267 4.81 -1.74 -1.29
CA GLY A 267 6.13 -2.20 -0.87
C GLY A 267 6.94 -1.03 -0.33
N ILE A 268 8.23 -1.26 -0.04
CA ILE A 268 9.17 -0.20 0.36
C ILE A 268 9.90 0.25 -0.91
N PRO A 269 9.53 1.42 -1.51
CA PRO A 269 10.18 1.90 -2.71
C PRO A 269 11.45 2.64 -2.29
N GLU A 270 12.54 1.90 -2.26
CA GLU A 270 13.90 2.45 -2.15
C GLU A 270 14.50 2.61 -3.56
N ILE A 271 15.50 3.47 -3.70
CA ILE A 271 16.46 3.45 -4.82
C ILE A 271 17.81 3.22 -4.17
#